data_AF-A0A521PJ53-F1
#
_entry.id   AF-A0A521PJ53-F1
#
_cell.length_a   1.000
_cell.length_b   1.000
_cell.length_c   1.000
_cell.angle_alpha   90.00
_cell.angle_beta   90.00
_cell.angle_gamma   90.00
#
_symmetry.space_group_name_H-M   'P 1'
#
loop_
_entity.id
_entity.type
_entity.pdbx_description
1 polymer ?
#
loop_
_entity_poly.entity_id
_entity_poly.type
_entity_poly.pdbx_seq_one_letter_code
_entity_poly.pdbx_strand_id
1 'polypeptide(L)' 'MPSEDDYRRQAEALLRLAAAADNMRDRSRLIDEAMHWHNRAVEVRDAADNGGGDPGADYRL' A
#
# COMPACT_ATOMS: atom_id res chain seq x y z
N MET A 1 -0.29 6.02 13.64
CA MET A 1 0.24 5.80 12.28
C MET A 1 -0.78 4.96 11.54
N PRO A 2 -1.21 5.33 10.32
CA PRO A 2 -2.09 4.49 9.51
C PRO A 2 -1.46 3.12 9.28
N SER A 3 -2.28 2.06 9.35
CA SER A 3 -1.86 0.66 9.21
C SER A 3 -1.90 0.20 7.74
N GLU A 4 -1.27 -0.94 7.42
CA GLU A 4 -1.35 -1.56 6.09
C GLU A 4 -2.81 -1.66 5.60
N ASP A 5 -3.71 -2.11 6.49
CA ASP A 5 -5.15 -2.23 6.22
C ASP A 5 -5.80 -0.90 5.83
N ASP A 6 -5.39 0.22 6.42
CA ASP A 6 -5.95 1.54 6.09
C ASP A 6 -5.59 1.92 4.65
N TYR A 7 -4.33 1.71 4.27
CA TYR A 7 -3.85 1.97 2.91
C TYR A 7 -4.51 1.05 1.87
N ARG A 8 -4.71 -0.24 2.21
CA ARG A 8 -5.42 -1.18 1.33
C ARG A 8 -6.88 -0.78 1.13
N ARG A 9 -7.59 -0.43 2.21
CA ARG A 9 -8.98 0.04 2.13
C ARG A 9 -9.09 1.30 1.27
N GLN A 10 -8.14 2.22 1.39
CA GLN A 10 -8.12 3.45 0.61
C GLN A 10 -7.86 3.19 -0.89
N ALA A 11 -6.93 2.30 -1.21
CA ALA A 11 -6.69 1.85 -2.59
C ALA A 11 -7.95 1.19 -3.19
N GLU A 12 -8.61 0.28 -2.46
CA GLU A 12 -9.83 -0.38 -2.92
C GLU A 12 -10.99 0.60 -3.13
N ALA A 13 -11.15 1.59 -2.26
CA ALA A 13 -12.18 2.62 -2.41
C ALA A 13 -11.96 3.43 -3.70
N LEU A 14 -10.71 3.81 -4.00
CA LEU A 14 -10.36 4.52 -5.23
C LEU A 14 -10.58 3.67 -6.47
N LEU A 15 -10.28 2.37 -6.43
CA LEU A 15 -10.58 1.45 -7.54
C LEU A 15 -12.08 1.31 -7.79
N ARG A 16 -12.91 1.26 -6.73
CA ARG A 16 -14.38 1.25 -6.86
C ARG A 16 -14.88 2.55 -7.50
N LEU A 17 -14.33 3.69 -7.11
CA LEU A 17 -14.65 4.99 -7.71
C LEU A 17 -14.21 5.04 -9.19
N ALA A 18 -13.02 4.52 -9.51
CA ALA A 18 -12.52 4.45 -10.88
C ALA A 18 -13.40 3.58 -11.78
N ALA A 19 -13.90 2.45 -11.25
CA ALA A 19 -14.81 1.56 -11.96
C ALA A 19 -16.17 2.22 -12.26
N ALA A 20 -16.63 3.10 -11.37
CA ALA A 20 -17.87 3.87 -11.54
C ALA A 20 -17.69 5.16 -12.38
N ALA A 21 -16.45 5.58 -12.69
CA ALA A 21 -16.20 6.80 -13.44
C ALA A 21 -16.43 6.60 -14.94
N ASP A 22 -17.27 7.44 -15.56
CA ASP A 22 -17.52 7.45 -17.02
C ASP A 22 -16.40 8.13 -17.81
N ASN A 23 -15.70 9.10 -17.20
CA ASN A 23 -14.61 9.82 -17.84
C ASN A 23 -13.28 9.06 -17.71
N MET A 24 -12.65 8.74 -18.85
CA MET A 24 -11.34 8.08 -18.88
C MET A 24 -10.25 8.85 -18.13
N ARG A 25 -10.26 10.18 -18.18
CA ARG A 25 -9.24 10.99 -17.50
C ARG A 25 -9.34 10.86 -15.98
N ASP A 26 -10.57 10.92 -15.45
CA ASP A 26 -10.83 10.79 -14.01
C ASP A 26 -10.59 9.35 -13.54
N ARG A 27 -10.97 8.36 -14.36
CA ARG A 27 -10.65 6.96 -14.13
C ARG A 27 -9.14 6.73 -14.02
N SER A 28 -8.34 7.22 -14.96
CA SER A 28 -6.87 7.09 -14.89
C SER A 28 -6.29 7.72 -13.64
N ARG A 29 -6.71 8.94 -13.28
CA ARG A 29 -6.26 9.61 -12.06
C ARG A 29 -6.58 8.79 -10.81
N LEU A 30 -7.79 8.26 -10.71
CA LEU A 30 -8.21 7.44 -9.58
C LEU A 30 -7.42 6.12 -9.48
N ILE A 31 -7.08 5.52 -10.61
CA ILE A 31 -6.23 4.32 -10.66
C ILE A 31 -4.80 4.64 -10.21
N ASP A 32 -4.21 5.73 -10.71
CA ASP A 32 -2.87 6.16 -10.31
C ASP A 32 -2.80 6.41 -8.80
N GLU A 33 -3.83 7.05 -8.25
CA GLU A 33 -3.94 7.32 -6.82
C GLU A 33 -4.16 6.03 -6.01
N ALA A 34 -4.97 5.08 -6.52
CA ALA A 34 -5.12 3.78 -5.89
C ALA A 34 -3.79 3.01 -5.84
N MET A 35 -3.00 3.04 -6.91
CA MET A 35 -1.69 2.42 -6.98
C MET A 35 -0.70 3.04 -5.99
N HIS A 36 -0.74 4.36 -5.79
CA HIS A 36 0.06 5.03 -4.77
C HIS A 36 -0.21 4.44 -3.38
N TRP A 37 -1.48 4.33 -2.99
CA TRP A 37 -1.85 3.76 -1.69
C TRP A 37 -1.56 2.27 -1.58
N HIS A 38 -1.73 1.52 -2.66
CA HIS A 38 -1.34 0.11 -2.68
C HIS A 38 0.17 -0.07 -2.42
N ASN A 39 1.01 0.74 -3.06
CA ASN A 39 2.45 0.70 -2.84
C ASN A 39 2.81 1.06 -1.39
N ARG A 40 2.14 2.06 -0.79
CA ARG A 40 2.30 2.38 0.64
C ARG A 40 1.95 1.20 1.56
N ALA A 41 0.88 0.47 1.24
CA ALA A 41 0.51 -0.73 2.00
C ALA A 41 1.62 -1.79 1.92
N VAL A 42 2.17 -2.02 0.72
CA VAL A 42 3.28 -2.96 0.51
C VAL A 42 4.52 -2.55 1.28
N GLU A 43 4.89 -1.26 1.26
CA GLU A 43 6.03 -0.73 2.03
C GLU A 43 5.87 -0.97 3.53
N VAL A 44 4.67 -0.76 4.09
CA VAL A 44 4.40 -1.01 5.51
C VAL A 44 4.45 -2.49 5.83
N ARG A 45 3.91 -3.35 4.96
CA ARG A 45 3.97 -4.80 5.13
C ARG A 45 5.42 -5.29 5.10
N ASP A 46 6.20 -4.82 4.14
CA ASP A 46 7.60 -5.18 3.97
C ASP A 46 8.45 -4.68 5.16
N ALA A 47 8.17 -3.48 5.67
CA ALA A 47 8.80 -2.97 6.89
C ALA A 47 8.41 -3.77 8.14
N ALA A 48 7.19 -4.30 8.22
CA ALA A 48 6.76 -5.16 9.31
C ALA A 48 7.40 -6.56 9.22
N ASP A 49 7.54 -7.11 8.01
CA ASP A 49 8.13 -8.43 7.75
C ASP A 49 9.65 -8.41 7.96
N ASN A 50 10.34 -7.37 7.48
CA ASN A 50 11.79 -7.19 7.67
C ASN A 50 12.16 -6.58 9.04
N GLY A 51 11.22 -5.90 9.71
CA GLY A 51 11.41 -5.32 11.05
C GLY A 51 11.35 -6.32 12.20
N GLY A 52 10.97 -7.58 11.92
CA GLY A 52 11.08 -8.71 12.83
C GLY A 52 12.45 -9.41 12.81
N GLY A 53 13.42 -8.88 12.06
CA GLY A 53 14.81 -9.31 12.10
C GLY A 53 15.48 -8.94 13.42
N ASP A 54 15.50 -9.89 14.33
CA ASP A 54 16.31 -9.96 15.54
C ASP A 54 17.66 -9.20 15.41
N PRO A 55 17.93 -8.13 16.19
CA PRO A 55 19.26 -7.51 16.27
C PRO A 55 20.26 -8.33 17.11
N GLY A 56 20.06 -9.64 17.25
CA GLY A 56 20.87 -10.57 18.03
C GLY A 56 21.61 -11.60 17.18
N ALA A 57 21.87 -11.28 15.90
CA ALA A 57 22.80 -12.05 15.09
C ALA A 57 24.26 -11.73 15.48
N ASP A 58 24.61 -12.09 16.71
CA ASP A 58 25.98 -12.30 17.19
C ASP A 58 26.56 -13.47 16.37
N TYR A 59 27.12 -13.16 15.21
CA TYR A 59 28.04 -14.06 14.54
C TYR A 59 29.46 -13.73 14.99
N ARG A 60 29.77 -14.06 16.25
CA ARG A 60 31.14 -14.44 16.61
C ARG A 60 31.48 -15.74 15.89
N LEU A 61 32.44 -15.68 14.98
CA LEU A 61 33.35 -16.77 14.63
C LEU A 61 34.66 -16.19 14.12
#